data_AF-A0A543GC59-F1
#
_entry.id   AF-A0A543GC59-F1
#
_cell.length_a   1.000
_cell.length_b   1.000
_cell.length_c   1.000
_cell.angle_alpha   90.00
_cell.angle_beta   90.00
_cell.angle_gamma   90.00
#
_symmetry.space_group_name_H-M   'P 1'
#
loop_
_entity.id
_entity.type
_entity.pdbx_description
1 polymer ?
#
loop_
_entity_poly.entity_id
_entity_poly.type
_entity_poly.pdbx_seq_one_letter_code
_entity_poly.pdbx_strand_id
1 'polypeptide(L)' 'MDVTSLAELLREAEEQHGRYEPSAPKHHWADWYAAFIVARRRGRAPDEAYADASAVLEAARR' A
#
# COMPACT_ATOMS: atom_id res chain seq x y z
N MET A 1 17.75 -3.10 -5.91
CA MET A 1 17.16 -3.27 -4.57
C MET A 1 17.46 -4.68 -4.15
N ASP A 2 18.11 -4.84 -3.00
CA ASP A 2 18.38 -6.15 -2.40
C ASP A 2 17.18 -6.65 -1.57
N VAL A 3 17.28 -7.92 -1.14
CA VAL A 3 16.21 -8.63 -0.41
C VAL A 3 15.95 -8.00 0.96
N THR A 4 16.98 -7.46 1.62
CA THR A 4 16.84 -6.81 2.94
C THR A 4 16.03 -5.52 2.81
N SER A 5 16.40 -4.68 1.84
CA SER A 5 15.68 -3.45 1.52
C SER A 5 14.22 -3.71 1.12
N LEU A 6 13.94 -4.84 0.45
CA LEU A 6 12.57 -5.24 0.11
C LEU A 6 11.78 -5.72 1.34
N ALA A 7 12.42 -6.48 2.22
CA ALA A 7 11.77 -6.99 3.44
C ALA A 7 11.35 -5.87 4.40
N GLU A 8 12.14 -4.80 4.50
CA GLU A 8 11.80 -3.63 5.32
C GLU A 8 10.56 -2.91 4.80
N LEU A 9 10.46 -2.71 3.48
CA LEU A 9 9.30 -2.10 2.84
C LEU A 9 8.03 -2.96 2.97
N LEU A 10 8.17 -4.29 2.90
CA LEU A 10 7.05 -5.20 3.08
C LEU A 10 6.52 -5.16 4.52
N ARG A 11 7.40 -5.05 5.51
CA ARG A 11 7.00 -4.91 6.92
C ARG A 11 6.30 -3.57 7.19
N GLU A 12 6.81 -2.47 6.62
CA GLU A 12 6.13 -1.17 6.69
C GLU A 12 4.72 -1.24 6.06
N ALA A 13 4.59 -1.91 4.91
CA ALA A 13 3.30 -2.07 4.24
C ALA A 13 2.31 -2.93 5.05
N GLU A 14 2.78 -3.97 5.73
CA GLU A 14 1.98 -4.80 6.65
C GLU A 14 1.44 -3.97 7.84
N GLU A 15 2.28 -3.10 8.43
CA GLU A 15 1.87 -2.25 9.54
C GLU A 15 0.81 -1.22 9.14
N GLN A 16 0.95 -0.62 7.95
CA GLN A 16 -0.03 0.34 7.44
C GLN A 16 -1.33 -0.35 7.00
N HIS A 17 -1.23 -1.56 6.44
CA HIS A 17 -2.38 -2.43 6.14
C HIS A 17 -3.22 -2.68 7.39
N GLY A 18 -2.58 -3.09 8.50
CA GLY A 18 -3.29 -3.42 9.74
C GLY A 18 -4.04 -2.22 10.34
N ARG A 19 -3.61 -0.99 10.04
CA ARG A 19 -4.32 0.24 10.45
C ARG A 19 -5.58 0.51 9.62
N TYR A 20 -5.57 0.14 8.34
CA TYR A 20 -6.67 0.41 7.41
C TYR A 20 -7.74 -0.69 7.43
N GLU A 21 -7.33 -1.95 7.60
CA GLU A 21 -8.18 -3.16 7.57
C GLU A 21 -9.49 -3.06 8.36
N PRO A 22 -9.52 -2.53 9.61
CA PRO A 22 -10.75 -2.48 10.40
C PRO A 22 -11.85 -1.59 9.82
N SER A 23 -11.50 -0.65 8.94
CA SER A 23 -12.40 0.36 8.36
C SER A 23 -12.69 0.15 6.88
N ALA A 24 -11.99 -0.78 6.24
CA ALA A 24 -12.04 -0.98 4.81
C ALA A 24 -13.08 -2.06 4.42
N PRO A 25 -13.82 -1.88 3.30
CA PRO A 25 -14.68 -2.92 2.72
C PRO A 25 -13.83 -4.12 2.28
N LYS A 26 -14.42 -5.30 2.08
CA LYS A 26 -13.69 -6.49 1.61
C LYS A 26 -13.02 -6.21 0.25
N HIS A 27 -11.70 -6.35 0.19
CA HIS A 27 -10.91 -6.07 -1.02
C HIS A 27 -9.73 -7.04 -1.13
N HIS A 28 -9.12 -7.12 -2.32
CA HIS A 28 -7.90 -7.88 -2.54
C HIS A 28 -6.69 -7.01 -2.21
N TRP A 29 -6.04 -7.29 -1.08
CA TRP A 29 -4.88 -6.53 -0.59
C TRP A 29 -3.69 -6.48 -1.55
N ALA A 30 -3.59 -7.44 -2.48
CA ALA A 30 -2.59 -7.41 -3.55
C ALA A 30 -2.65 -6.13 -4.39
N ASP A 31 -3.86 -5.59 -4.63
CA ASP A 31 -4.04 -4.37 -5.43
C ASP A 31 -3.52 -3.13 -4.68
N TRP A 32 -3.73 -3.08 -3.36
CA TRP A 32 -3.22 -2.01 -2.51
C TRP A 32 -1.70 -2.04 -2.40
N TYR A 33 -1.11 -3.22 -2.15
CA TYR A 33 0.35 -3.37 -2.10
C TYR A 33 1.01 -3.03 -3.43
N ALA A 34 0.43 -3.44 -4.55
CA ALA A 34 0.93 -3.10 -5.88
C ALA A 34 0.95 -1.58 -6.09
N ALA A 35 -0.14 -0.89 -5.74
CA ALA A 35 -0.24 0.56 -5.87
C ALA A 35 0.76 1.30 -4.96
N PHE A 36 0.88 0.90 -3.69
CA PHE A 36 1.82 1.49 -2.74
C PHE A 36 3.28 1.33 -3.19
N ILE A 37 3.67 0.11 -3.59
CA ILE A 37 5.04 -0.18 -4.04
C ILE A 37 5.39 0.62 -5.31
N VAL A 38 4.45 0.76 -6.25
CA VAL A 38 4.66 1.59 -7.45
C VAL A 38 4.82 3.07 -7.08
N ALA A 39 4.01 3.60 -6.16
CA ALA A 39 4.11 4.98 -5.70
C ALA A 39 5.46 5.26 -5.01
N ARG A 40 5.91 4.36 -4.12
CA ARG A 40 7.23 4.46 -3.48
C ARG A 40 8.38 4.38 -4.48
N ARG A 41 8.28 3.51 -5.48
CA ARG A 41 9.26 3.44 -6.59
C ARG A 41 9.31 4.70 -7.44
N ARG A 42 8.23 5.48 -7.48
CA ARG A 42 8.17 6.77 -8.17
C ARG A 42 8.64 7.94 -7.30
N GLY A 43 9.13 7.68 -6.09
CA GLY A 43 9.68 8.69 -5.19
C GLY A 43 8.66 9.39 -4.29
N ARG A 44 7.40 8.92 -4.26
CA ARG A 44 6.37 9.46 -3.36
C ARG A 44 6.72 9.20 -1.91
N ALA A 45 6.49 10.16 -1.02
CA ALA A 45 6.64 9.94 0.43
C ALA A 45 5.66 8.85 0.92
N PRO A 46 5.92 8.19 2.07
CA PRO A 46 5.06 7.13 2.60
C PRO A 46 3.59 7.53 2.71
N ASP A 47 3.30 8.72 3.24
CA ASP A 47 1.94 9.21 3.41
C ASP A 47 1.24 9.47 2.06
N GLU A 48 1.97 9.96 1.06
CA GLU A 48 1.45 10.15 -0.31
C GLU A 48 1.18 8.81 -0.98
N ALA A 49 2.06 7.83 -0.81
CA ALA A 49 1.89 6.48 -1.35
C ALA A 49 0.71 5.75 -0.70
N TYR A 50 0.49 5.95 0.61
CA TYR A 50 -0.68 5.45 1.32
C TYR A 50 -1.98 6.02 0.77
N ALA A 51 -2.02 7.34 0.54
CA ALA A 51 -3.17 8.00 -0.05
C ALA A 51 -3.45 7.51 -1.49
N ASP A 52 -2.40 7.43 -2.32
CA ASP A 52 -2.48 6.94 -3.70
C ASP A 52 -3.00 5.47 -3.74
N ALA A 53 -2.48 4.58 -2.88
CA ALA A 53 -2.89 3.18 -2.82
C ALA A 53 -4.33 2.99 -2.31
N SER A 54 -4.74 3.78 -1.31
CA SER A 54 -6.10 3.72 -0.78
C SER A 54 -7.13 4.20 -1.81
N ALA A 55 -6.78 5.20 -2.63
CA ALA A 55 -7.64 5.67 -3.72
C ALA A 55 -7.90 4.60 -4.79
N VAL A 56 -6.95 3.70 -5.05
CA VAL A 56 -7.12 2.58 -6.01
C VAL A 56 -8.21 1.61 -5.55
N LEU A 57 -8.26 1.29 -4.26
CA LEU A 57 -9.30 0.42 -3.71
C LEU A 57 -10.68 1.07 -3.69
N GLU A 58 -10.74 2.37 -3.34
CA GLU A 58 -12.01 3.13 -3.36
C GLU A 58 -12.56 3.26 -4.79
N ALA A 59 -11.69 3.37 -5.80
CA ALA A 59 -12.10 3.39 -7.22
C ALA A 59 -12.62 2.04 -7.70
N ALA A 60 -12.05 0.92 -7.23
CA ALA A 60 -12.50 -0.44 -7.56
C ALA A 60 -13.87 -0.81 -6.96
N ARG A 61 -14.43 0.05 -6.10
CA ARG A 61 -15.72 -0.13 -5.43
C ARG A 61 -16.90 0.52 -6.16
N ARG A 62 -16.66 1.27 -7.25
CA ARG A 62 -17.69 1.86 -8.13
C ARG A 62 -17.94 0.99 -9.34
#